data_AF-A0A961SXL8-F1
#
_entry.id   AF-A0A961SXL8-F1
#
_cell.length_a   1.000
_cell.length_b   1.000
_cell.length_c   1.000
_cell.angle_alpha   90.00
_cell.angle_beta   90.00
_cell.angle_gamma   90.00
#
_symmetry.space_group_name_H-M   'P 1'
#
loop_
_entity.id
_entity.type
_entity.pdbx_description
1 polymer ?
#
loop_
_entity_poly.entity_id
_entity_poly.type
_entity_poly.pdbx_seq_one_letter_code
_entity_poly.pdbx_strand_id
1 'polypeptide(L)' 'AATIINKDQQSYTLKITEGGDQSEIGISSGQSVSACNSGCFITMPNGDRETLSGNETVEITGGKAVIK' A
#
# COMPACT_ATOMS: atom_id res chain seq x y z
N ALA A 1 5.05 -4.10 -10.37
CA ALA A 1 4.08 -3.85 -9.29
C ALA A 1 4.81 -3.83 -7.97
N ALA A 2 4.62 -2.79 -7.16
CA ALA A 2 5.00 -2.84 -5.76
C ALA A 2 4.18 -3.93 -5.04
N THR A 3 4.81 -4.61 -4.09
CA THR A 3 4.14 -5.65 -3.29
C THR A 3 3.83 -5.09 -1.92
N ILE A 4 2.57 -5.02 -1.54
CA ILE A 4 2.11 -4.49 -0.25
C ILE A 4 1.66 -5.65 0.63
N ILE A 5 2.23 -5.77 1.83
CA ILE A 5 1.98 -6.86 2.77
C ILE A 5 1.48 -6.28 4.07
N ASN A 6 0.31 -6.70 4.53
CA ASN A 6 -0.19 -6.31 5.84
C ASN A 6 0.39 -7.24 6.91
N LYS A 7 1.29 -6.73 7.76
CA LYS A 7 1.85 -7.49 8.90
C LYS A 7 1.06 -7.27 10.20
N ASP A 8 0.10 -6.35 10.21
CA ASP A 8 -0.77 -6.11 11.35
C ASP A 8 -1.91 -7.12 11.41
N GLN A 9 -2.56 -7.19 12.57
CA GLN A 9 -3.71 -8.06 12.82
C GLN A 9 -5.05 -7.44 12.41
N GLN A 10 -5.01 -6.21 11.88
CA GLN A 10 -6.17 -5.40 11.52
C GLN A 10 -6.27 -5.31 10.00
N SER A 11 -7.49 -5.30 9.48
CA SER A 11 -7.73 -5.02 8.07
C SER A 11 -7.66 -3.52 7.80
N TYR A 12 -7.09 -3.16 6.65
CA TYR A 12 -6.91 -1.78 6.24
C TYR A 12 -7.45 -1.52 4.84
N THR A 13 -7.83 -0.27 4.60
CA THR A 13 -8.14 0.22 3.25
C THR A 13 -7.03 1.15 2.82
N LEU A 14 -6.36 0.80 1.74
CA LEU A 14 -5.32 1.60 1.11
C LEU A 14 -5.93 2.38 -0.05
N LYS A 15 -5.59 3.67 -0.17
CA LYS A 15 -5.94 4.44 -1.36
C LYS A 15 -4.74 4.52 -2.27
N ILE A 16 -4.87 4.05 -3.50
CA ILE A 16 -3.80 4.04 -4.49
C ILE A 16 -4.17 5.03 -5.59
N THR A 17 -3.26 5.93 -5.90
CA THR A 17 -3.38 6.89 -7.01
C THR A 17 -2.30 6.60 -8.03
N GLU A 18 -2.67 6.10 -9.20
CA GLU A 18 -1.76 5.75 -10.31
C GLU A 18 -2.22 6.47 -11.58
N GLY A 19 -1.33 7.23 -12.24
CA GLY A 19 -1.67 7.93 -13.49
C GLY A 19 -2.77 9.01 -13.39
N GLY A 20 -3.21 9.37 -12.18
CA GLY A 20 -4.33 10.30 -11.95
C GLY A 20 -5.63 9.60 -11.53
N ASP A 21 -5.71 8.28 -11.67
CA ASP A 21 -6.84 7.48 -11.21
C ASP A 21 -6.66 7.07 -9.75
N GLN A 22 -7.72 7.20 -8.95
CA GLN A 22 -7.76 6.74 -7.56
C GLN A 22 -8.56 5.44 -7.45
N SER A 23 -7.98 4.48 -6.73
CA SER A 23 -8.59 3.20 -6.38
C SER A 23 -8.42 2.94 -4.89
N GLU A 24 -9.35 2.18 -4.31
CA GLU A 24 -9.27 1.74 -2.92
C GLU A 24 -9.14 0.21 -2.88
N ILE A 25 -8.16 -0.28 -2.12
CA ILE A 25 -7.90 -1.71 -1.97
C ILE A 25 -7.99 -2.06 -0.49
N GLY A 26 -8.87 -3.01 -0.17
CA GLY A 26 -8.90 -3.64 1.14
C GLY A 26 -7.80 -4.70 1.26
N ILE A 27 -7.01 -4.63 2.32
CA ILE A 27 -6.00 -5.62 2.67
C ILE A 27 -6.26 -6.17 4.08
N SER A 28 -6.53 -7.45 4.15
CA SER A 28 -6.78 -8.14 5.43
C SER A 28 -5.48 -8.39 6.19
N SER A 29 -5.59 -8.70 7.48
CA SER A 29 -4.45 -9.15 8.30
C SER A 29 -3.65 -10.27 7.61
N GLY A 30 -2.34 -10.11 7.51
CA GLY A 30 -1.45 -11.12 6.89
C GLY A 30 -1.58 -11.24 5.36
N GLN A 31 -2.44 -10.46 4.72
CA GLN A 31 -2.66 -10.52 3.28
C GLN A 31 -1.56 -9.75 2.54
N SER A 32 -1.23 -10.22 1.34
CA SER A 32 -0.38 -9.52 0.39
C SER A 32 -1.17 -9.16 -0.86
N VAL A 33 -0.97 -7.94 -1.38
CA VAL A 33 -1.55 -7.46 -2.64
C VAL A 33 -0.45 -6.83 -3.50
N SER A 34 -0.58 -6.92 -4.81
CA SER A 34 0.29 -6.20 -5.74
C SER A 34 -0.45 -5.00 -6.32
N ALA A 35 0.20 -3.84 -6.32
CA ALA A 35 -0.33 -2.60 -6.87
C ALA A 35 0.79 -1.76 -7.49
N CYS A 36 0.46 -0.70 -8.20
CA CYS A 36 1.44 0.29 -8.67
C CYS A 36 2.45 -0.28 -9.66
N ASN A 37 2.05 -0.42 -10.92
CA ASN A 37 2.93 -0.98 -11.95
C ASN A 37 3.90 0.04 -12.52
N SER A 38 3.50 1.31 -12.60
CA SER A 38 4.26 2.40 -13.23
C SER A 38 4.66 3.50 -12.25
N GLY A 39 4.59 3.18 -10.95
CA GLY A 39 4.72 4.13 -9.86
C GLY A 39 3.38 4.78 -9.47
N CYS A 40 3.16 4.98 -8.17
CA CYS A 40 1.90 5.45 -7.63
C CYS A 40 2.11 6.20 -6.31
N PHE A 41 1.04 6.84 -5.84
CA PHE A 41 0.95 7.32 -4.48
C PHE A 41 0.00 6.43 -3.68
N ILE A 42 0.46 5.91 -2.56
CA ILE A 42 -0.40 5.21 -1.61
C ILE A 42 -0.70 6.11 -0.42
N THR A 43 -1.95 6.15 0.01
CA THR A 43 -2.34 6.76 1.28
C THR A 43 -2.58 5.63 2.27
N MET A 44 -1.79 5.64 3.33
CA MET A 44 -1.83 4.71 4.43
C MET A 44 -3.04 4.98 5.34
N PRO A 45 -3.47 3.98 6.13
CA PRO A 45 -4.64 4.09 7.01
C PRO A 45 -4.49 5.15 8.10
N ASN A 46 -3.25 5.47 8.47
CA ASN A 46 -2.93 6.53 9.41
C ASN A 46 -2.97 7.95 8.79
N GLY A 47 -3.22 8.06 7.48
CA GLY A 47 -3.23 9.30 6.72
C GLY A 47 -1.89 9.66 6.06
N ASP A 48 -0.82 8.91 6.33
CA ASP A 48 0.48 9.14 5.69
C ASP A 48 0.40 8.80 4.20
N ARG A 49 1.20 9.49 3.38
CA ARG A 49 1.22 9.29 1.94
C ARG A 49 2.62 8.93 1.49
N GLU A 50 2.75 7.75 0.90
CA GLU A 50 4.02 7.23 0.39
C GLU A 50 4.01 7.20 -1.13
N THR A 51 5.19 7.41 -1.71
CA THR A 51 5.43 7.27 -3.15
C THR A 51 6.12 5.95 -3.41
N LEU A 52 5.55 5.15 -4.32
CA LEU A 52 6.14 3.89 -4.77
C LEU A 52 6.53 4.02 -6.25
N SER A 53 7.66 3.42 -6.61
CA SER A 53 8.17 3.36 -7.98
C SER A 53 7.64 2.13 -8.73
N GLY A 54 7.16 1.12 -8.01
CA GLY A 54 6.48 -0.06 -8.58
C GLY A 54 7.34 -1.32 -8.64
N ASN A 55 8.49 -1.32 -7.96
CA ASN A 55 9.38 -2.46 -7.77
C ASN A 55 9.73 -2.72 -6.30
N GLU A 56 9.21 -1.92 -5.37
CA GLU A 56 9.48 -2.05 -3.93
C GLU A 56 8.55 -3.05 -3.23
N THR A 57 8.98 -3.52 -2.05
CA THR A 57 8.10 -4.24 -1.12
C THR A 57 7.72 -3.33 0.05
N VAL A 58 6.43 -3.16 0.28
CA VAL A 58 5.87 -2.35 1.35
C VAL A 58 5.29 -3.27 2.42
N GLU A 59 5.79 -3.17 3.64
CA GLU A 59 5.21 -3.86 4.80
C GLU A 59 4.41 -2.86 5.62
N ILE A 60 3.14 -3.15 5.90
CA ILE A 60 2.31 -2.36 6.79
C ILE A 60 2.53 -2.86 8.21
N THR A 61 3.00 -2.01 9.10
CA THR A 61 3.20 -2.31 10.52
C THR A 61 2.79 -1.12 11.39
N GLY A 62 1.88 -1.33 12.34
CA GLY A 62 1.25 -0.27 13.13
C GLY A 62 0.51 0.76 12.29
N GLY A 63 -0.07 0.35 11.14
CA GLY A 63 -0.73 1.25 10.19
C GLY A 63 0.22 2.18 9.42
N LYS A 64 1.54 1.96 9.49
CA LYS A 64 2.59 2.69 8.74
C LYS A 64 3.19 1.80 7.66
N ALA A 65 3.61 2.42 6.55
CA ALA A 65 4.33 1.72 5.49
C ALA A 65 5.82 1.66 5.81
N VAL A 66 6.41 0.48 5.63
CA VAL A 66 7.84 0.22 5.72
C VAL A 66 8.29 -0.29 4.35
N ILE A 67 9.02 0.55 3.61
CA ILE A 67 9.46 0.26 2.25
C ILE A 67 10.82 -0.46 2.29
N LYS A 68 10.96 -1.53 1.52
CA LYS A 68 12.12 -2.40 1.40
C LYS A 68 12.59 -2.50 -0.05
#